data_AF-A0A168HVZ9-F1
#
_entry.id   AF-A0A168HVZ9-F1
#
_cell.length_a   1.000
_cell.length_b   1.000
_cell.length_c   1.000
_cell.angle_alpha   90.00
_cell.angle_beta   90.00
_cell.angle_gamma   90.00
#
_symmetry.space_group_name_H-M   'P 1'
#
loop_
_entity.id
_entity.type
_entity.pdbx_description
1 polymer ?
#
loop_
_entity_poly.entity_id
_entity_poly.type
_entity_poly.pdbx_seq_one_letter_code
_entity_poly.pdbx_strand_id
1 'polypeptide(L)'
;MDKIVRRVAHAQRSATRRSQRIARRQKIQTHYRAQETIKQANREIINNIKDAKKATKEDWELGPLAPQRDLGFNNHGVVMHPIRADWSNYGQIKYQNKVAEKRCAWAGGSKMLNLAPGDRVVIFEGHDKGKIDTIKTIQPETGSLTLENHNRAMVQSMLDQPPRSQAMPLSIDAVRLVYPLHDPVTGVTKDTIVRQLKAVPPRMESPNMTIERWRYGNKWDRIVPSLNRIIPWPETVAPEFEMTANDTARDQVEERTFYYSLTAPPMPEGVIDELRNKYSKFRTRHEDWYVAEKETETEAKARKGKTVRAMQTPLEEFNEMQRAIRDAAGEPELSEDMLAKIGQVMAKSKAEALERAGVSEVESKQ
;
A
#
# COMPACT_ATOMS: atom_id res chain seq x y z
N MET A 1 -10.71 -6.98 -36.37
CA MET A 1 -10.26 -7.29 -34.98
C MET A 1 -10.54 -6.25 -33.87
N ASP A 2 -10.27 -4.95 -34.05
CA ASP A 2 -10.34 -3.91 -32.97
C ASP A 2 -11.62 -3.89 -32.13
N LYS A 3 -12.76 -4.19 -32.74
CA LYS A 3 -14.06 -4.20 -32.06
C LYS A 3 -14.13 -5.27 -30.95
N ILE A 4 -13.47 -6.40 -31.14
CA ILE A 4 -13.41 -7.50 -30.15
C ILE A 4 -12.56 -7.06 -28.95
N VAL A 5 -11.39 -6.50 -29.21
CA VAL A 5 -10.50 -5.96 -28.17
C VAL A 5 -11.19 -4.86 -27.35
N ARG A 6 -11.89 -3.93 -28.03
CA ARG A 6 -12.68 -2.88 -27.36
C ARG A 6 -13.78 -3.46 -26.47
N ARG A 7 -14.45 -4.54 -26.90
CA ARG A 7 -15.48 -5.24 -26.09
C ARG A 7 -14.88 -5.82 -24.82
N VAL A 8 -13.75 -6.51 -24.92
CA VAL A 8 -13.04 -7.09 -23.77
C VAL A 8 -12.60 -5.99 -22.82
N ALA A 9 -11.95 -4.94 -23.34
CA ALA A 9 -11.50 -3.81 -22.54
C ALA A 9 -12.66 -3.12 -21.81
N HIS A 10 -13.82 -2.96 -22.46
CA HIS A 10 -15.01 -2.40 -21.83
C HIS A 10 -15.54 -3.31 -20.71
N ALA A 11 -15.59 -4.63 -20.94
CA ALA A 11 -16.00 -5.60 -19.93
C ALA A 11 -15.06 -5.59 -18.72
N GLN A 12 -13.75 -5.50 -18.95
CA GLN A 12 -12.72 -5.39 -17.90
C GLN A 12 -12.92 -4.12 -17.09
N ARG A 13 -13.02 -2.95 -17.74
CA ARG A 13 -13.27 -1.67 -17.07
C ARG A 13 -14.54 -1.70 -16.21
N SER A 14 -15.62 -2.29 -16.72
CA SER A 14 -16.88 -2.43 -15.97
C SER A 14 -16.72 -3.32 -14.73
N ALA A 15 -16.08 -4.48 -14.87
CA ALA A 15 -15.79 -5.37 -13.75
C ALA A 15 -14.86 -4.72 -12.72
N THR A 16 -13.77 -4.07 -13.17
CA THR A 16 -12.85 -3.31 -12.32
C THR A 16 -13.58 -2.21 -11.58
N ARG A 17 -14.43 -1.41 -12.24
CA ARG A 17 -15.22 -0.35 -11.60
C ARG A 17 -16.16 -0.91 -10.53
N ARG A 18 -16.82 -2.04 -10.79
CA ARG A 18 -17.67 -2.72 -9.81
C ARG A 18 -16.86 -3.20 -8.60
N SER A 19 -15.73 -3.86 -8.84
CA SER A 19 -14.84 -4.35 -7.77
C SER A 19 -14.30 -3.19 -6.92
N GLN A 20 -13.87 -2.09 -7.54
CA GLN A 20 -13.41 -0.88 -6.86
C GLN A 20 -14.51 -0.25 -6.01
N ARG A 21 -15.76 -0.23 -6.50
CA ARG A 21 -16.91 0.27 -5.72
C ARG A 21 -17.16 -0.59 -4.48
N ILE A 22 -17.10 -1.92 -4.62
CA ILE A 22 -17.25 -2.87 -3.51
C ILE A 22 -16.10 -2.70 -2.51
N ALA A 23 -14.86 -2.68 -2.98
CA ALA A 23 -13.68 -2.48 -2.15
C ALA A 23 -13.71 -1.14 -1.41
N ARG A 24 -14.17 -0.06 -2.07
CA ARG A 24 -14.37 1.25 -1.43
C ARG A 24 -15.43 1.18 -0.34
N ARG A 25 -16.58 0.53 -0.58
CA ARG A 25 -17.64 0.36 0.43
C ARG A 25 -17.13 -0.44 1.63
N GLN A 26 -16.43 -1.54 1.39
CA GLN A 26 -15.81 -2.35 2.45
C GLN A 26 -14.79 -1.54 3.25
N LYS A 27 -13.91 -0.77 2.58
CA LYS A 27 -12.93 0.10 3.24
C LYS A 27 -13.58 1.16 4.13
N ILE A 28 -14.70 1.74 3.69
CA ILE A 28 -15.46 2.70 4.49
C ILE A 28 -16.08 2.01 5.71
N GLN A 29 -16.69 0.84 5.52
CA GLN A 29 -17.30 0.08 6.60
C GLN A 29 -16.27 -0.38 7.65
N THR A 30 -15.11 -0.88 7.21
CA THR A 30 -14.03 -1.27 8.13
C THR A 30 -13.45 -0.06 8.86
N HIS A 31 -13.36 1.10 8.20
CA HIS A 31 -12.92 2.33 8.84
C HIS A 31 -13.85 2.77 9.98
N TYR A 32 -15.18 2.76 9.76
CA TYR A 32 -16.13 3.12 10.82
C TYR A 32 -16.10 2.14 12.00
N ARG A 33 -16.04 0.83 11.74
CA ARG A 33 -15.88 -0.19 12.79
C ARG A 33 -14.60 0.01 13.61
N ALA A 34 -13.49 0.27 12.93
CA ALA A 34 -12.21 0.58 13.59
C ALA A 34 -12.31 1.87 14.43
N GLN A 35 -13.01 2.89 13.94
CA GLN A 35 -13.16 4.14 14.68
C GLN A 35 -14.03 3.97 15.93
N GLU A 36 -15.10 3.18 15.86
CA GLU A 36 -15.97 2.89 17.00
C GLU A 36 -15.25 2.10 18.10
N THR A 37 -14.49 1.06 17.72
CA THR A 37 -13.68 0.27 18.65
C THR A 37 -12.59 1.10 19.33
N ILE A 38 -11.90 1.97 18.59
CA ILE A 38 -10.93 2.92 19.17
C ILE A 38 -11.62 3.91 20.13
N LYS A 39 -12.80 4.42 19.78
CA LYS A 39 -13.57 5.33 20.65
C LYS A 39 -13.95 4.66 21.97
N GLN A 40 -14.36 3.38 21.95
CA GLN A 40 -14.68 2.62 23.16
C GLN A 40 -13.45 2.45 24.06
N ALA A 41 -12.31 2.06 23.49
CA ALA A 41 -11.05 1.95 24.24
C ALA A 41 -10.57 3.28 24.84
N ASN A 42 -10.71 4.39 24.11
CA ASN A 42 -10.38 5.70 24.64
C ASN A 42 -11.32 6.13 25.79
N ARG A 43 -12.60 5.75 25.74
CA ARG A 43 -13.55 5.99 26.85
C ARG A 43 -13.15 5.20 28.09
N GLU A 44 -12.76 3.93 27.94
CA GLU A 44 -12.22 3.13 29.05
C GLU A 44 -11.01 3.82 29.70
N ILE A 45 -10.04 4.30 28.91
CA ILE A 45 -8.88 5.03 29.44
C ILE A 45 -9.31 6.28 30.21
N ILE A 46 -10.21 7.08 29.67
CA ILE A 46 -10.69 8.30 30.31
C ILE A 46 -11.42 7.98 31.63
N ASN A 47 -12.24 6.93 31.64
CA ASN A 47 -12.94 6.49 32.85
C ASN A 47 -11.95 6.01 33.91
N ASN A 48 -10.99 5.17 33.53
CA ASN A 48 -9.93 4.69 34.43
C ASN A 48 -9.12 5.85 35.03
N ILE A 49 -8.81 6.91 34.25
CA ILE A 49 -8.13 8.11 34.77
C ILE A 49 -9.00 8.86 35.78
N LYS A 50 -10.30 8.99 35.52
CA LYS A 50 -11.23 9.66 36.46
C LYS A 50 -11.39 8.85 37.74
N ASP A 51 -11.52 7.53 37.62
CA ASP A 51 -11.68 6.63 38.75
C ASP A 51 -10.41 6.58 39.59
N ALA A 52 -9.22 6.57 38.96
CA ALA A 52 -7.95 6.68 39.67
C ALA A 52 -7.84 7.98 40.49
N LYS A 53 -8.26 9.13 39.93
CA LYS A 53 -8.25 10.42 40.65
C LYS A 53 -9.18 10.41 41.86
N LYS A 54 -10.37 9.80 41.73
CA LYS A 54 -11.30 9.65 42.85
C LYS A 54 -10.72 8.73 43.92
N ALA A 55 -10.17 7.59 43.50
CA ALA A 55 -9.53 6.64 44.40
C ALA A 55 -8.40 7.29 45.21
N THR A 56 -7.50 8.04 44.56
CA THR A 56 -6.42 8.76 45.26
C THR A 56 -6.95 9.75 46.30
N LYS A 57 -8.05 10.45 46.00
CA LYS A 57 -8.67 11.39 46.95
C LYS A 57 -9.30 10.66 48.14
N GLU A 58 -10.06 9.60 47.88
CA GLU A 58 -10.68 8.78 48.93
C GLU A 58 -9.63 8.12 49.83
N ASP A 59 -8.54 7.60 49.25
CA ASP A 59 -7.45 6.96 50.01
C ASP A 59 -6.75 7.97 50.93
N TRP A 60 -6.62 9.23 50.47
CA TRP A 60 -6.08 10.32 51.27
C TRP A 60 -7.03 10.74 52.41
N GLU A 61 -8.33 10.83 52.15
CA GLU A 61 -9.33 11.26 53.13
C GLU A 61 -9.62 10.19 54.20
N LEU A 62 -9.67 8.92 53.80
CA LEU A 62 -10.04 7.80 54.68
C LEU A 62 -8.83 7.17 55.39
N GLY A 63 -7.62 7.36 54.87
CA GLY A 63 -6.38 6.83 55.45
C GLY A 63 -6.46 5.32 55.72
N PRO A 64 -6.47 4.87 56.98
CA PRO A 64 -6.57 3.44 57.32
C PRO A 64 -7.92 2.80 56.98
N LEU A 65 -8.96 3.60 56.73
CA LEU A 65 -10.31 3.14 56.35
C LEU A 65 -10.52 3.09 54.82
N ALA A 66 -9.45 3.23 54.03
CA ALA A 66 -9.54 3.17 52.58
C ALA A 66 -10.12 1.83 52.10
N PRO A 67 -11.08 1.83 51.15
CA PRO A 67 -11.74 0.61 50.71
C PRO A 67 -10.77 -0.28 49.91
N GLN A 68 -10.81 -1.58 50.17
CA GLN A 68 -10.09 -2.57 49.37
C GLN A 68 -10.82 -2.73 48.02
N ARG A 69 -10.23 -2.21 46.95
CA ARG A 69 -10.84 -2.22 45.61
C ARG A 69 -10.54 -3.50 44.82
N ASP A 70 -9.48 -4.22 45.19
CA ASP A 70 -9.00 -5.44 44.53
C ASP A 70 -9.57 -6.73 45.15
N LEU A 71 -10.88 -6.77 45.38
CA LEU A 71 -11.53 -7.90 46.05
C LEU A 71 -11.97 -9.03 45.09
N GLY A 72 -11.36 -9.13 43.90
CA GLY A 72 -11.60 -10.20 42.91
C GLY A 72 -12.98 -10.21 42.23
N PHE A 73 -14.00 -9.61 42.85
CA PHE A 73 -15.34 -9.41 42.25
C PHE A 73 -15.42 -8.12 41.42
N ASN A 74 -14.52 -7.18 41.67
CA ASN A 74 -14.38 -5.97 40.88
C ASN A 74 -13.21 -6.18 39.90
N ASN A 75 -13.45 -6.00 38.60
CA ASN A 75 -12.40 -5.98 37.56
C ASN A 75 -11.53 -4.70 37.66
N HIS A 76 -11.15 -4.32 38.87
CA HIS A 76 -10.40 -3.10 39.15
C HIS A 76 -8.98 -3.22 38.59
N GLY A 77 -8.54 -2.22 37.83
CA GLY A 77 -7.22 -2.24 37.18
C GLY A 77 -7.07 -3.22 36.01
N VAL A 78 -8.13 -3.94 35.64
CA VAL A 78 -8.13 -4.88 34.51
C VAL A 78 -8.45 -4.15 33.21
N VAL A 79 -7.70 -4.45 32.16
CA VAL A 79 -7.95 -3.97 30.80
C VAL A 79 -9.08 -4.79 30.18
N MET A 80 -10.17 -4.13 29.82
CA MET A 80 -11.39 -4.79 29.35
C MET A 80 -11.45 -4.88 27.82
N HIS A 81 -11.08 -3.81 27.10
CA HIS A 81 -11.18 -3.82 25.64
C HIS A 81 -9.98 -4.50 24.97
N PRO A 82 -10.22 -5.46 24.05
CA PRO A 82 -9.14 -6.26 23.42
C PRO A 82 -8.21 -5.42 22.57
N ILE A 83 -8.71 -4.32 21.97
CA ILE A 83 -7.89 -3.40 21.18
C ILE A 83 -6.78 -2.73 21.99
N ARG A 84 -6.89 -2.69 23.33
CA ARG A 84 -5.80 -2.19 24.18
C ARG A 84 -4.67 -3.21 24.29
N ALA A 85 -5.00 -4.51 24.33
CA ALA A 85 -4.04 -5.61 24.41
C ALA A 85 -3.42 -5.99 23.05
N ASP A 86 -4.13 -5.74 21.95
CA ASP A 86 -3.60 -5.86 20.60
C ASP A 86 -4.20 -4.76 19.72
N TRP A 87 -3.35 -3.82 19.28
CA TRP A 87 -3.81 -2.72 18.44
C TRP A 87 -4.39 -3.23 17.12
N SER A 88 -3.85 -4.30 16.53
CA SER A 88 -4.38 -4.85 15.28
C SER A 88 -5.75 -5.51 15.43
N ASN A 89 -6.14 -5.82 16.67
CA ASN A 89 -7.31 -6.63 17.02
C ASN A 89 -7.40 -7.89 16.16
N TYR A 90 -6.36 -8.73 16.21
CA TYR A 90 -6.22 -9.94 15.39
C TYR A 90 -6.32 -9.67 13.87
N GLY A 91 -5.73 -8.56 13.41
CA GLY A 91 -5.73 -8.15 12.00
C GLY A 91 -7.08 -7.63 11.47
N GLN A 92 -8.11 -7.51 12.31
CA GLN A 92 -9.40 -6.96 11.91
C GLN A 92 -9.33 -5.44 11.66
N ILE A 93 -8.45 -4.74 12.38
CA ILE A 93 -8.29 -3.30 12.31
C ILE A 93 -7.01 -2.95 11.55
N LYS A 94 -7.19 -2.34 10.37
CA LYS A 94 -6.07 -1.77 9.63
C LYS A 94 -5.80 -0.35 10.10
N TYR A 95 -4.64 -0.13 10.72
CA TYR A 95 -4.20 1.21 11.10
C TYR A 95 -3.90 2.06 9.87
N GLN A 96 -3.99 3.38 10.06
CA GLN A 96 -3.55 4.30 9.01
C GLN A 96 -2.03 4.16 8.83
N ASN A 97 -1.61 3.84 7.61
CA ASN A 97 -0.18 3.69 7.26
C ASN A 97 0.68 4.85 7.76
N LYS A 98 0.16 6.09 7.71
CA LYS A 98 0.84 7.30 8.20
C LYS A 98 1.21 7.24 9.69
N VAL A 99 0.38 6.62 10.52
CA VAL A 99 0.65 6.49 11.96
C VAL A 99 1.73 5.45 12.21
N ALA A 100 1.66 4.31 11.53
CA ALA A 100 2.69 3.28 11.61
C ALA A 100 4.05 3.80 11.09
N GLU A 101 4.05 4.54 9.98
CA GLU A 101 5.25 5.18 9.44
C GLU A 101 5.88 6.17 10.43
N LYS A 102 5.07 6.99 11.13
CA LYS A 102 5.56 7.88 12.19
C LYS A 102 6.19 7.11 13.34
N ARG A 103 5.53 6.04 13.81
CA ARG A 103 6.04 5.20 14.90
C ARG A 103 7.35 4.50 14.55
N CYS A 104 7.50 4.08 13.30
CA CYS A 104 8.68 3.39 12.82
C CYS A 104 9.75 4.32 12.23
N ALA A 105 9.54 5.64 12.24
CA ALA A 105 10.38 6.60 11.50
C ALA A 105 11.85 6.57 11.93
N TRP A 106 12.12 6.43 13.23
CA TRP A 106 13.49 6.36 13.73
C TRP A 106 14.20 5.04 13.36
N ALA A 107 13.44 3.98 13.08
CA ALA A 107 13.94 2.64 12.80
C ALA A 107 13.87 2.27 11.30
N GLY A 108 13.81 3.24 10.39
CA GLY A 108 13.82 3.03 8.93
C GLY A 108 12.45 3.01 8.24
N GLY A 109 11.35 2.93 9.00
CA GLY A 109 9.98 2.94 8.50
C GLY A 109 9.25 1.59 8.65
N SER A 110 7.98 1.53 8.26
CA SER A 110 7.14 0.33 8.45
C SER A 110 7.49 -0.83 7.50
N LYS A 111 7.95 -0.51 6.28
CA LYS A 111 8.29 -1.51 5.26
C LYS A 111 9.70 -2.09 5.42
N MET A 112 10.65 -1.25 5.84
CA MET A 112 12.06 -1.60 6.02
C MET A 112 12.44 -1.34 7.48
N LEU A 113 11.74 -2.03 8.38
CA LEU A 113 11.93 -1.87 9.81
C LEU A 113 13.26 -2.49 10.24
N ASN A 114 14.07 -1.75 10.99
CA ASN A 114 15.41 -2.16 11.44
C ASN A 114 15.45 -2.81 12.84
N LEU A 115 14.33 -3.36 13.28
CA LEU A 115 14.17 -4.05 14.56
C LEU A 115 13.67 -5.47 14.32
N ALA A 116 14.17 -6.41 15.10
CA ALA A 116 13.79 -7.81 15.06
C ALA A 116 13.48 -8.34 16.47
N PRO A 117 12.66 -9.40 16.59
CA PRO A 117 12.57 -10.17 17.83
C PRO A 117 13.96 -10.59 18.32
N GLY A 118 14.20 -10.54 19.63
CA GLY A 118 15.50 -10.80 20.26
C GLY A 118 16.40 -9.57 20.41
N ASP A 119 16.09 -8.44 19.78
CA ASP A 119 16.83 -7.20 20.02
C ASP A 119 16.63 -6.69 21.46
N ARG A 120 17.71 -6.21 22.08
CA ARG A 120 17.68 -5.51 23.37
C ARG A 120 17.28 -4.06 23.17
N VAL A 121 16.31 -3.59 23.91
CA VAL A 121 15.73 -2.27 23.73
C VAL A 121 15.43 -1.59 25.06
N VAL A 122 15.54 -0.26 25.07
CA VAL A 122 15.24 0.58 26.24
C VAL A 122 13.93 1.33 26.05
N ILE A 123 13.13 1.36 27.11
CA ILE A 123 11.82 2.04 27.13
C ILE A 123 12.02 3.52 27.48
N PHE A 124 11.49 4.43 26.67
CA PHE A 124 11.55 5.88 26.87
C PHE A 124 10.26 6.49 27.43
N GLU A 125 9.12 5.83 27.24
CA GLU A 125 7.80 6.33 27.64
C GLU A 125 7.02 5.28 28.45
N GLY A 126 6.08 5.74 29.27
CA GLY A 126 5.23 4.88 30.10
C GLY A 126 5.80 4.60 31.49
N HIS A 127 5.17 3.64 32.19
CA HIS A 127 5.51 3.30 33.58
C HIS A 127 6.91 2.71 33.73
N ASP A 128 7.32 1.88 32.77
CA ASP A 128 8.60 1.16 32.79
C ASP A 128 9.75 1.95 32.12
N LYS A 129 9.68 3.28 32.13
CA LYS A 129 10.70 4.15 31.52
C LYS A 129 12.09 3.90 32.12
N GLY A 130 13.09 3.79 31.26
CA GLY A 130 14.50 3.57 31.61
C GLY A 130 14.89 2.09 31.76
N LYS A 131 13.92 1.17 31.77
CA LYS A 131 14.19 -0.28 31.82
C LYS A 131 14.58 -0.80 30.43
N ILE A 132 15.43 -1.83 30.43
CA ILE A 132 15.89 -2.53 29.23
C ILE A 132 15.20 -3.89 29.19
N ASP A 133 14.67 -4.27 28.03
CA ASP A 133 14.06 -5.58 27.80
C ASP A 133 14.40 -6.11 26.41
N THR A 134 14.04 -7.36 26.15
CA THR A 134 14.12 -8.02 24.85
C THR A 134 12.78 -7.93 24.11
N ILE A 135 12.84 -7.72 22.79
CA ILE A 135 11.64 -7.74 21.95
C ILE A 135 11.16 -9.17 21.76
N LYS A 136 9.90 -9.44 22.11
CA LYS A 136 9.24 -10.74 21.88
C LYS A 136 8.62 -10.83 20.49
N THR A 137 7.73 -9.90 20.15
CA THR A 137 7.06 -9.87 18.85
C THR A 137 6.94 -8.45 18.33
N ILE A 138 6.94 -8.31 17.00
CA ILE A 138 6.82 -7.03 16.30
C ILE A 138 5.65 -7.09 15.35
N GLN A 139 4.83 -6.04 15.36
CA GLN A 139 3.76 -5.81 14.41
C GLN A 139 4.10 -4.57 13.56
N PRO A 140 4.69 -4.74 12.36
CA PRO A 140 5.12 -3.62 11.53
C PRO A 140 3.94 -2.82 10.96
N GLU A 141 2.78 -3.43 10.79
CA GLU A 141 1.57 -2.79 10.25
C GLU A 141 1.00 -1.71 11.18
N THR A 142 1.02 -1.95 12.48
CA THR A 142 0.54 -1.03 13.52
C THR A 142 1.67 -0.15 14.06
N GLY A 143 2.92 -0.56 13.84
CA GLY A 143 4.10 0.08 14.42
C GLY A 143 4.20 -0.17 15.93
N SER A 144 3.80 -1.37 16.39
CA SER A 144 3.91 -1.78 17.78
C SER A 144 4.82 -2.98 17.98
N LEU A 145 5.35 -3.11 19.19
CA LEU A 145 6.12 -4.24 19.65
C LEU A 145 5.60 -4.72 21.00
N THR A 146 5.84 -5.98 21.32
CA THR A 146 5.64 -6.52 22.68
C THR A 146 6.99 -6.95 23.23
N LEU A 147 7.17 -6.70 24.52
CA LEU A 147 8.38 -7.08 25.25
C LEU A 147 8.13 -8.39 26.01
N GLU A 148 9.20 -9.05 26.45
CA GLU A 148 9.10 -10.32 27.17
C GLU A 148 8.62 -10.14 28.62
N ASN A 149 9.19 -9.16 29.34
CA ASN A 149 9.04 -9.04 30.79
C ASN A 149 8.33 -7.75 31.23
N HIS A 150 8.55 -6.65 30.52
CA HIS A 150 8.07 -5.32 30.88
C HIS A 150 6.78 -4.92 30.14
N ASN A 151 6.11 -3.87 30.65
CA ASN A 151 4.83 -3.37 30.17
C ASN A 151 3.73 -4.44 30.14
N ARG A 152 3.56 -5.15 31.25
CA ARG A 152 2.50 -6.17 31.41
C ARG A 152 1.30 -5.59 32.15
N ALA A 153 0.10 -5.99 31.75
CA ALA A 153 -1.14 -5.61 32.43
C ALA A 153 -2.06 -6.83 32.56
N MET A 154 -2.97 -6.77 33.53
CA MET A 154 -4.05 -7.75 33.65
C MET A 154 -5.08 -7.45 32.57
N VAL A 155 -5.32 -8.42 31.69
CA VAL A 155 -6.29 -8.30 30.60
C VAL A 155 -7.41 -9.28 30.85
N GLN A 156 -8.66 -8.82 30.72
CA GLN A 156 -9.81 -9.71 30.79
C GLN A 156 -9.83 -10.62 29.56
N SER A 157 -9.99 -11.92 29.80
CA SER A 157 -10.19 -12.87 28.70
C SER A 157 -11.56 -12.67 28.07
N MET A 158 -11.66 -12.89 26.76
CA MET A 158 -12.94 -12.88 26.04
C MET A 158 -13.82 -14.08 26.42
N LEU A 159 -13.25 -15.12 27.05
CA LEU A 159 -13.89 -16.42 27.32
C LEU A 159 -14.14 -16.65 28.82
N ASP A 160 -14.69 -15.67 29.53
CA ASP A 160 -15.09 -15.71 30.96
C ASP A 160 -14.04 -16.33 31.92
N GLN A 161 -12.78 -16.33 31.51
CA GLN A 161 -11.65 -16.79 32.29
C GLN A 161 -11.16 -15.65 33.19
N PRO A 162 -10.54 -15.98 34.34
CA PRO A 162 -9.97 -14.98 35.22
C PRO A 162 -8.96 -14.11 34.44
N PRO A 163 -8.86 -12.82 34.76
CA PRO A 163 -7.90 -11.92 34.14
C PRO A 163 -6.48 -12.49 34.23
N ARG A 164 -5.71 -12.36 33.14
CA ARG A 164 -4.33 -12.86 33.06
C ARG A 164 -3.35 -11.74 32.75
N SER A 165 -2.14 -11.85 33.29
CA SER A 165 -1.05 -10.92 32.97
C SER A 165 -0.55 -11.17 31.56
N GLN A 166 -0.72 -10.19 30.68
CA GLN A 166 -0.28 -10.22 29.29
C GLN A 166 0.61 -9.01 28.98
N ALA A 167 1.62 -9.20 28.13
CA ALA A 167 2.45 -8.12 27.61
C ALA A 167 1.61 -7.20 26.73
N MET A 168 1.62 -5.90 27.05
CA MET A 168 0.87 -4.88 26.33
C MET A 168 1.71 -4.30 25.18
N PRO A 169 1.09 -3.96 24.05
CA PRO A 169 1.79 -3.41 22.91
C PRO A 169 2.33 -2.00 23.23
N LEU A 170 3.62 -1.79 22.97
CA LEU A 170 4.28 -0.48 22.99
C LEU A 170 4.44 0.04 21.57
N SER A 171 4.39 1.36 21.39
CA SER A 171 4.78 1.97 20.12
C SER A 171 6.28 1.78 19.89
N ILE A 172 6.69 1.53 18.65
CA ILE A 172 8.11 1.47 18.28
C ILE A 172 8.82 2.79 18.61
N ASP A 173 8.12 3.93 18.55
CA ASP A 173 8.69 5.24 18.92
C ASP A 173 8.94 5.41 20.42
N ALA A 174 8.25 4.68 21.29
CA ALA A 174 8.50 4.73 22.73
C ALA A 174 9.76 3.97 23.16
N VAL A 175 10.50 3.39 22.21
CA VAL A 175 11.58 2.44 22.49
C VAL A 175 12.80 2.75 21.62
N ARG A 176 14.03 2.51 22.10
CA ARG A 176 15.26 2.60 21.30
C ARG A 176 16.11 1.33 21.43
N LEU A 177 16.87 1.01 20.39
CA LEU A 177 17.76 -0.15 20.38
C LEU A 177 18.94 0.10 21.32
N VAL A 178 19.27 -0.89 22.13
CA VAL A 178 20.48 -0.91 22.96
C VAL A 178 21.44 -1.91 22.33
N TYR A 179 22.62 -1.44 21.97
CA TYR A 179 23.64 -2.30 21.38
C TYR A 179 25.03 -1.97 21.95
N PRO A 180 25.83 -2.99 22.32
CA PRO A 180 27.19 -2.77 22.78
C PRO A 180 28.06 -2.28 21.62
N LEU A 181 28.59 -1.08 21.74
CA LEU A 181 29.54 -0.51 20.78
C LEU A 181 30.92 -0.40 21.41
N HIS A 182 31.92 -0.77 20.63
CA HIS A 182 33.33 -0.57 20.98
C HIS A 182 33.72 0.87 20.66
N ASP A 183 34.15 1.61 21.68
CA ASP A 183 34.68 2.97 21.55
C ASP A 183 36.13 2.91 21.04
N PRO A 184 36.46 3.54 19.89
CA PRO A 184 37.79 3.47 19.31
C PRO A 184 38.88 4.15 20.15
N VAL A 185 38.51 5.12 21.01
CA VAL A 185 39.49 5.88 21.80
C VAL A 185 39.83 5.15 23.10
N THR A 186 38.81 4.63 23.79
CA THR A 186 39.00 3.99 25.10
C THR A 186 39.18 2.48 25.01
N GLY A 187 38.82 1.85 23.89
CA GLY A 187 38.87 0.39 23.72
C GLY A 187 37.83 -0.37 24.55
N VAL A 188 36.96 0.32 25.29
CA VAL A 188 35.95 -0.31 26.15
C VAL A 188 34.65 -0.48 25.37
N THR A 189 34.06 -1.67 25.43
CA THR A 189 32.71 -1.92 24.92
C THR A 189 31.68 -1.41 25.93
N LYS A 190 30.82 -0.48 25.50
CA LYS A 190 29.76 0.10 26.32
C LYS A 190 28.41 -0.12 25.66
N ASP A 191 27.39 -0.41 26.45
CA ASP A 191 26.01 -0.44 25.98
C ASP A 191 25.59 0.98 25.57
N THR A 192 25.23 1.13 24.29
CA THR A 192 24.86 2.42 23.72
C THR A 192 23.41 2.40 23.25
N ILE A 193 22.71 3.52 23.49
CA ILE A 193 21.34 3.71 23.01
C ILE A 193 21.41 4.29 21.61
N VAL A 194 20.89 3.55 20.64
CA VAL A 194 20.84 3.94 19.24
C VAL A 194 19.62 4.80 18.99
N ARG A 195 19.84 6.08 18.65
CA ARG A 195 18.75 7.05 18.40
C ARG A 195 18.03 6.81 17.08
N GLN A 196 18.76 6.44 16.03
CA GLN A 196 18.24 6.29 14.68
C GLN A 196 18.93 5.15 13.94
N LEU A 197 18.14 4.39 13.18
CA LEU A 197 18.60 3.33 12.28
C LEU A 197 18.06 3.61 10.87
N LYS A 198 18.91 3.37 9.87
CA LYS A 198 18.51 3.40 8.45
C LYS A 198 18.80 2.05 7.81
N ALA A 199 17.95 1.67 6.85
CA ALA A 199 18.16 0.50 6.03
C ALA A 199 19.13 0.83 4.89
N VAL A 200 20.10 -0.05 4.66
CA VAL A 200 21.08 0.01 3.58
C VAL A 200 21.02 -1.31 2.82
N PRO A 201 21.24 -1.32 1.49
CA PRO A 201 21.35 -2.57 0.74
C PRO A 201 22.31 -3.56 1.41
N PRO A 202 21.97 -4.84 1.39
CA PRO A 202 22.74 -5.84 2.12
C PRO A 202 24.14 -6.00 1.52
N ARG A 203 25.16 -6.04 2.39
CA ARG A 203 26.51 -6.39 1.97
C ARG A 203 26.70 -7.91 2.03
N MET A 204 26.62 -8.57 0.86
CA MET A 204 26.73 -10.03 0.73
C MET A 204 28.03 -10.60 1.28
N GLU A 205 29.13 -9.86 1.17
CA GLU A 205 30.46 -10.28 1.65
C GLU A 205 30.64 -10.12 3.17
N SER A 206 29.69 -9.50 3.86
CA SER A 206 29.85 -9.22 5.29
C SER A 206 29.66 -10.49 6.13
N PRO A 207 30.39 -10.65 7.24
CA PRO A 207 30.19 -11.78 8.15
C PRO A 207 28.79 -11.78 8.80
N ASN A 208 28.09 -10.64 8.76
CA ASN A 208 26.74 -10.49 9.26
C ASN A 208 25.67 -11.07 8.31
N MET A 209 26.05 -11.46 7.09
CA MET A 209 25.14 -11.99 6.07
C MET A 209 25.23 -13.51 5.98
N THR A 210 24.53 -14.21 6.88
CA THR A 210 24.42 -15.67 6.84
C THR A 210 23.38 -16.15 5.82
N ILE A 211 23.52 -17.40 5.36
CA ILE A 211 22.57 -18.03 4.41
C ILE A 211 21.16 -18.10 5.01
N GLU A 212 21.07 -18.41 6.31
CA GLU A 212 19.82 -18.47 7.06
C GLU A 212 19.12 -17.11 7.08
N ARG A 213 19.86 -16.04 7.39
CA ARG A 213 19.35 -14.67 7.35
C ARG A 213 18.87 -14.31 5.94
N TRP A 214 19.57 -14.71 4.89
CA TRP A 214 19.15 -14.42 3.50
C TRP A 214 17.83 -15.11 3.13
N ARG A 215 17.61 -16.34 3.62
CA ARG A 215 16.40 -17.13 3.31
C ARG A 215 15.20 -16.76 4.18
N TYR A 216 15.42 -16.60 5.48
CA TYR A 216 14.34 -16.49 6.49
C TYR A 216 14.32 -15.15 7.24
N GLY A 217 15.40 -14.36 7.17
CA GLY A 217 15.57 -13.12 7.90
C GLY A 217 15.45 -11.84 7.07
N ASN A 218 15.92 -10.73 7.65
CA ASN A 218 15.91 -9.43 7.01
C ASN A 218 17.06 -9.27 6.01
N LYS A 219 16.69 -8.91 4.77
CA LYS A 219 17.60 -8.82 3.60
C LYS A 219 18.29 -7.47 3.43
N TRP A 220 18.29 -6.60 4.42
CA TRP A 220 19.01 -5.33 4.38
C TRP A 220 19.80 -5.13 5.66
N ASP A 221 20.88 -4.37 5.59
CA ASP A 221 21.68 -4.05 6.76
C ASP A 221 21.15 -2.80 7.45
N ARG A 222 21.23 -2.79 8.78
CA ARG A 222 20.82 -1.64 9.60
C ARG A 222 22.05 -0.85 10.00
N ILE A 223 22.10 0.41 9.58
CA ILE A 223 23.21 1.32 9.85
C ILE A 223 22.80 2.38 10.86
N VAL A 224 23.72 2.72 11.76
CA VAL A 224 23.62 3.93 12.59
C VAL A 224 24.17 5.11 11.79
N PRO A 225 23.34 6.08 11.37
CA PRO A 225 23.76 7.12 10.42
C PRO A 225 24.91 8.01 10.91
N SER A 226 25.01 8.26 12.21
CA SER A 226 26.05 9.14 12.78
C SER A 226 27.42 8.48 12.84
N LEU A 227 27.46 7.15 12.98
CA LEU A 227 28.70 6.36 13.13
C LEU A 227 29.05 5.58 11.87
N ASN A 228 28.15 5.55 10.88
CA ASN A 228 28.22 4.69 9.69
C ASN A 228 28.57 3.24 10.02
N ARG A 229 28.13 2.76 11.20
CA ARG A 229 28.41 1.42 11.68
C ARG A 229 27.19 0.54 11.48
N ILE A 230 27.42 -0.63 10.87
CA ILE A 230 26.39 -1.64 10.66
C ILE A 230 26.22 -2.41 11.97
N ILE A 231 24.97 -2.51 12.43
CA ILE A 231 24.62 -3.36 13.57
C ILE A 231 24.13 -4.69 13.01
N PRO A 232 24.71 -5.83 13.42
CA PRO A 232 24.23 -7.14 13.00
C PRO A 232 22.80 -7.37 13.47
N TRP A 233 22.06 -8.20 12.75
CA TRP A 233 20.76 -8.67 13.19
C TRP A 233 20.94 -9.75 14.27
N PRO A 234 19.94 -9.96 15.14
CA PRO A 234 19.93 -11.12 16.02
C PRO A 234 19.89 -12.40 15.16
N GLU A 235 20.38 -13.50 15.74
CA GLU A 235 20.42 -14.80 15.07
C GLU A 235 19.00 -15.27 14.71
N THR A 236 18.81 -15.66 13.45
CA THR A 236 17.53 -16.15 12.94
C THR A 236 17.52 -17.65 12.96
N VAL A 237 16.70 -18.25 13.81
CA VAL A 237 16.49 -19.71 13.81
C VAL A 237 15.72 -20.10 12.55
N ALA A 238 16.27 -21.02 11.76
CA ALA A 238 15.56 -21.57 10.63
C ALA A 238 14.32 -22.35 11.13
N PRO A 239 13.12 -22.12 10.56
CA PRO A 239 11.96 -22.90 10.94
C PRO A 239 12.20 -24.38 10.61
N GLU A 240 11.90 -25.24 11.59
CA GLU A 240 11.93 -26.68 11.40
C GLU A 240 10.73 -27.08 10.52
N PHE A 241 11.02 -27.66 9.36
CA PHE A 241 10.00 -28.20 8.47
C PHE A 241 9.96 -29.70 8.62
N GLU A 242 8.93 -30.20 9.30
CA GLU A 242 8.65 -31.62 9.38
C GLU A 242 7.90 -32.08 8.13
N MET A 243 8.32 -33.21 7.57
CA MET A 243 7.58 -33.85 6.48
C MET A 243 6.34 -34.52 7.06
N THR A 244 5.17 -34.03 6.66
CA THR A 244 3.90 -34.66 7.00
C THR A 244 3.55 -35.77 6.00
N ALA A 245 2.67 -36.69 6.38
CA ALA A 245 2.25 -37.78 5.48
C ALA A 245 1.53 -37.30 4.21
N ASN A 246 1.07 -36.04 4.18
CA ASN A 246 0.42 -35.41 3.03
C ASN A 246 1.41 -34.72 2.08
N ASP A 247 2.69 -34.63 2.46
CA ASP A 247 3.72 -34.00 1.63
C ASP A 247 4.26 -35.00 0.60
N THR A 248 4.57 -34.50 -0.58
CA THR A 248 5.20 -35.31 -1.63
C THR A 248 6.69 -35.46 -1.37
N ALA A 249 7.20 -36.68 -1.53
CA ALA A 249 8.63 -36.93 -1.43
C ALA A 249 9.40 -36.13 -2.49
N ARG A 250 10.60 -35.67 -2.15
CA ARG A 250 11.42 -34.81 -3.02
C ARG A 250 11.65 -35.43 -4.40
N ASP A 251 11.91 -36.73 -4.45
CA ASP A 251 12.17 -37.45 -5.70
C ASP A 251 10.99 -37.37 -6.68
N GLN A 252 9.75 -37.42 -6.16
CA GLN A 252 8.54 -37.30 -6.97
C GLN A 252 8.32 -35.86 -7.46
N VAL A 253 8.70 -34.86 -6.65
CA VAL A 253 8.57 -33.43 -7.02
C VAL A 253 9.59 -33.03 -8.08
N GLU A 254 10.81 -33.57 -8.01
CA GLU A 254 11.89 -33.26 -8.94
C GLU A 254 11.81 -34.10 -10.23
N GLU A 255 10.93 -35.10 -10.31
CA GLU A 255 10.73 -35.93 -11.50
C GLU A 255 10.18 -35.10 -12.67
N ARG A 256 10.96 -34.99 -13.75
CA ARG A 256 10.61 -34.19 -14.93
C ARG A 256 9.81 -35.03 -15.92
N THR A 257 8.50 -35.10 -15.71
CA THR A 257 7.57 -35.91 -16.52
C THR A 257 6.96 -35.17 -17.72
N PHE A 258 7.00 -33.84 -17.74
CA PHE A 258 6.41 -33.04 -18.82
C PHE A 258 7.35 -32.91 -20.03
N TYR A 259 6.89 -33.37 -21.19
CA TYR A 259 7.60 -33.27 -22.47
C TYR A 259 6.88 -32.31 -23.43
N TYR A 260 7.66 -31.49 -24.15
CA TYR A 260 7.13 -30.52 -25.10
C TYR A 260 6.83 -31.19 -26.45
N SER A 261 5.59 -31.63 -26.67
CA SER A 261 5.13 -32.10 -27.98
C SER A 261 4.62 -30.93 -28.84
N LEU A 262 5.01 -30.91 -30.11
CA LEU A 262 4.52 -29.91 -31.08
C LEU A 262 3.30 -30.42 -31.88
N THR A 263 3.20 -31.74 -32.07
CA THR A 263 2.18 -32.40 -32.90
C THR A 263 0.89 -32.70 -32.15
N ALA A 264 0.98 -32.89 -30.83
CA ALA A 264 -0.16 -33.14 -29.96
C ALA A 264 -0.23 -32.07 -28.87
N PRO A 265 -1.45 -31.60 -28.51
CA PRO A 265 -1.61 -30.70 -27.38
C PRO A 265 -1.22 -31.41 -26.07
N PRO A 266 -0.71 -30.66 -25.07
CA PRO A 266 -0.26 -31.25 -23.80
C PRO A 266 -1.40 -31.84 -22.95
N MET A 267 -2.65 -31.47 -23.25
CA MET A 267 -3.85 -32.03 -22.63
C MET A 267 -4.93 -32.22 -23.70
N PRO A 268 -5.92 -33.09 -23.45
CA PRO A 268 -7.06 -33.27 -24.35
C PRO A 268 -7.83 -31.96 -24.57
N GLU A 269 -8.38 -31.79 -25.78
CA GLU A 269 -9.06 -30.54 -26.17
C GLU A 269 -10.26 -30.19 -25.30
N GLY A 270 -10.98 -31.18 -24.77
CA GLY A 270 -12.12 -30.97 -23.87
C GLY A 270 -11.77 -30.19 -22.59
N VAL A 271 -10.53 -30.35 -22.08
CA VAL A 271 -10.04 -29.66 -20.88
C VAL A 271 -9.94 -28.14 -21.11
N ILE A 272 -9.79 -27.70 -22.36
CA ILE A 272 -9.73 -26.27 -22.69
C ILE A 272 -11.02 -25.56 -22.29
N ASP A 273 -12.17 -26.19 -22.46
CA ASP A 273 -13.47 -25.62 -22.13
C ASP A 273 -13.74 -25.61 -20.61
N GLU A 274 -13.05 -26.45 -19.84
CA GLU A 274 -13.05 -26.44 -18.38
C GLU A 274 -12.15 -25.35 -17.81
N LEU A 275 -10.92 -25.22 -18.35
CA LEU A 275 -9.96 -24.20 -17.92
C LEU A 275 -10.44 -22.78 -18.21
N ARG A 276 -11.20 -22.60 -19.30
CA ARG A 276 -11.75 -21.31 -19.69
C ARG A 276 -13.16 -21.45 -20.24
N ASN A 277 -14.03 -20.52 -19.87
CA ASN A 277 -15.33 -20.43 -20.49
C ASN A 277 -15.20 -19.98 -21.97
N LYS A 278 -15.52 -20.90 -22.90
CA LYS A 278 -15.54 -20.71 -24.36
C LYS A 278 -16.29 -19.47 -24.84
N TYR A 279 -17.37 -19.11 -24.13
CA TYR A 279 -18.27 -18.00 -24.47
C TYR A 279 -18.04 -16.76 -23.58
N SER A 280 -16.92 -16.72 -22.85
CA SER A 280 -16.58 -15.57 -22.01
C SER A 280 -16.43 -14.29 -22.83
N LYS A 281 -17.05 -13.22 -22.33
CA LYS A 281 -16.85 -11.85 -22.86
C LYS A 281 -15.42 -11.33 -22.71
N PHE A 282 -14.58 -12.02 -21.94
CA PHE A 282 -13.16 -11.71 -21.74
C PHE A 282 -12.23 -12.54 -22.63
N ARG A 283 -12.78 -13.38 -23.52
CA ARG A 283 -11.99 -14.16 -24.48
C ARG A 283 -11.24 -13.21 -25.42
N THR A 284 -9.93 -13.42 -25.54
CA THR A 284 -9.04 -12.66 -26.43
C THR A 284 -8.46 -13.50 -27.56
N ARG A 285 -8.28 -14.81 -27.33
CA ARG A 285 -7.78 -15.78 -28.31
C ARG A 285 -8.96 -16.42 -29.04
N HIS A 286 -9.19 -16.00 -30.28
CA HIS A 286 -10.26 -16.48 -31.15
C HIS A 286 -9.70 -17.33 -32.29
N GLU A 287 -10.52 -18.22 -32.82
CA GLU A 287 -10.19 -18.98 -34.03
C GLU A 287 -10.29 -18.08 -35.27
N ASP A 288 -9.51 -18.38 -36.31
CA ASP A 288 -9.45 -17.56 -37.53
C ASP A 288 -10.80 -17.43 -38.23
N TRP A 289 -11.59 -18.51 -38.26
CA TRP A 289 -12.94 -18.49 -38.84
C TRP A 289 -13.86 -17.48 -38.15
N TYR A 290 -13.74 -17.33 -36.82
CA TYR A 290 -14.56 -16.39 -36.05
C TYR A 290 -14.15 -14.94 -36.33
N VAL A 291 -12.84 -14.72 -36.49
CA VAL A 291 -12.31 -13.40 -36.86
C VAL A 291 -12.80 -13.02 -38.26
N ALA A 292 -12.69 -13.93 -39.23
CA ALA A 292 -13.17 -13.72 -40.59
C ALA A 292 -14.69 -13.45 -40.64
N GLU A 293 -15.50 -14.19 -39.88
CA GLU A 293 -16.94 -13.95 -39.76
C GLU A 293 -17.24 -12.55 -39.18
N LYS A 294 -16.48 -12.10 -38.18
CA LYS A 294 -16.66 -10.76 -37.61
C LYS A 294 -16.21 -9.65 -38.55
N GLU A 295 -15.21 -9.88 -39.38
CA GLU A 295 -14.71 -8.91 -40.35
C GLU A 295 -15.66 -8.78 -41.53
N THR A 296 -16.15 -9.90 -42.07
CA THR A 296 -17.21 -9.91 -43.08
C THR A 296 -18.50 -9.23 -42.58
N GLU A 297 -18.88 -9.41 -41.31
CA GLU A 297 -20.02 -8.68 -40.71
C GLU A 297 -19.78 -7.15 -40.71
N THR A 298 -18.55 -6.71 -40.44
CA THR A 298 -18.20 -5.28 -40.48
C THR A 298 -18.18 -4.73 -41.90
N GLU A 299 -17.66 -5.49 -42.86
CA GLU A 299 -17.65 -5.13 -44.28
C GLU A 299 -19.06 -5.08 -44.86
N ALA A 300 -19.92 -6.05 -44.54
CA ALA A 300 -21.31 -6.06 -44.99
C ALA A 300 -22.07 -4.83 -44.48
N LYS A 301 -21.81 -4.39 -43.24
CA LYS A 301 -22.34 -3.13 -42.69
C LYS A 301 -21.82 -1.91 -43.44
N ALA A 302 -20.52 -1.88 -43.78
CA ALA A 302 -19.94 -0.80 -44.58
C ALA A 302 -20.50 -0.79 -46.01
N ARG A 303 -20.70 -1.96 -46.63
CA ARG A 303 -21.31 -2.11 -47.95
C ARG A 303 -22.75 -1.61 -47.96
N LYS A 304 -23.55 -1.92 -46.92
CA LYS A 304 -24.89 -1.34 -46.75
C LYS A 304 -24.86 0.20 -46.68
N GLY A 305 -23.84 0.79 -46.05
CA GLY A 305 -23.64 2.25 -46.09
C GLY A 305 -23.34 2.75 -47.51
N LYS A 306 -22.56 2.02 -48.29
CA LYS A 306 -22.25 2.36 -49.69
C LYS A 306 -23.45 2.17 -50.63
N THR A 307 -24.32 1.19 -50.39
CA THR A 307 -25.54 1.03 -51.20
C THR A 307 -26.52 2.18 -51.03
N VAL A 308 -26.53 2.81 -49.84
CA VAL A 308 -27.30 4.05 -49.62
C VAL A 308 -26.73 5.21 -50.46
N ARG A 309 -25.40 5.27 -50.67
CA ARG A 309 -24.79 6.25 -51.58
C ARG A 309 -25.23 6.06 -53.04
N ALA A 310 -25.48 4.84 -53.47
CA ALA A 310 -26.00 4.57 -54.82
C ALA A 310 -27.44 5.07 -55.04
N MET A 311 -28.15 5.50 -53.99
CA MET A 311 -29.48 6.10 -54.06
C MET A 311 -29.44 7.63 -53.90
N GLN A 312 -28.25 8.26 -54.00
CA GLN A 312 -28.11 9.70 -53.94
C GLN A 312 -28.78 10.39 -55.14
N THR A 313 -29.28 11.60 -54.91
CA THR A 313 -29.82 12.42 -55.99
C THR A 313 -28.68 13.07 -56.79
N PRO A 314 -28.88 13.41 -58.07
CA PRO A 314 -27.84 14.05 -58.90
C PRO A 314 -27.29 15.35 -58.29
N LEU A 315 -28.11 16.09 -57.55
CA LEU A 315 -27.69 17.30 -56.85
C LEU A 315 -26.74 17.00 -55.68
N GLU A 316 -26.96 15.90 -54.98
CA GLU A 316 -26.09 15.44 -53.88
C GLU A 316 -24.74 14.95 -54.41
N GLU A 317 -24.74 14.18 -55.51
CA GLU A 317 -23.51 13.74 -56.19
C GLU A 317 -22.68 14.94 -56.67
N PHE A 318 -23.33 15.95 -57.27
CA PHE A 318 -22.67 17.18 -57.68
C PHE A 318 -22.07 17.93 -56.48
N ASN A 319 -22.80 18.01 -55.37
CA ASN A 319 -22.31 18.63 -54.14
C ASN A 319 -21.13 17.86 -53.52
N GLU A 320 -21.12 16.53 -53.55
CA GLU A 320 -19.98 15.73 -53.11
C GLU A 320 -18.76 15.95 -53.99
N MET A 321 -18.94 16.03 -55.32
CA MET A 321 -17.86 16.36 -56.25
C MET A 321 -17.26 17.75 -55.98
N GLN A 322 -18.11 18.76 -55.76
CA GLN A 322 -17.65 20.11 -55.42
C GLN A 322 -16.90 20.16 -54.08
N ARG A 323 -17.32 19.35 -53.10
CA ARG A 323 -16.58 19.21 -51.84
C ARG A 323 -15.23 18.54 -52.06
N ALA A 324 -15.16 17.46 -52.82
CA ALA A 324 -13.90 16.79 -53.13
C ALA A 324 -12.93 17.72 -53.87
N ILE A 325 -13.41 18.55 -54.81
CA ILE A 325 -12.62 19.56 -55.51
C ILE A 325 -12.12 20.63 -54.51
N ARG A 326 -12.97 21.08 -53.59
CA ARG A 326 -12.60 22.06 -52.57
C ARG A 326 -11.58 21.51 -51.57
N ASP A 327 -11.77 20.27 -51.12
CA ASP A 327 -10.85 19.58 -50.21
C ASP A 327 -9.49 19.34 -50.90
N ALA A 328 -9.50 19.03 -52.20
CA ALA A 328 -8.29 18.87 -53.01
C ALA A 328 -7.58 20.20 -53.31
N ALA A 329 -8.32 21.30 -53.43
CA ALA A 329 -7.76 22.64 -53.57
C ALA A 329 -7.04 23.12 -52.30
N GLY A 330 -7.36 22.52 -51.14
CA GLY A 330 -6.79 22.89 -49.85
C GLY A 330 -7.24 24.27 -49.37
N GLU A 331 -6.71 24.70 -48.23
CA GLU A 331 -6.94 26.06 -47.74
C GLU A 331 -6.03 27.03 -48.50
N PRO A 332 -6.54 28.18 -48.99
CA PRO A 332 -5.72 29.14 -49.71
C PRO A 332 -4.70 29.77 -48.76
N GLU A 333 -3.42 29.59 -49.05
CA GLU A 333 -2.33 30.23 -48.32
C GLU A 333 -2.28 31.74 -48.67
N LEU A 334 -2.18 32.59 -47.64
CA LEU A 334 -2.02 34.02 -47.83
C LEU A 334 -0.59 34.32 -48.30
N SER A 335 -0.46 34.94 -49.47
CA SER A 335 0.85 35.40 -49.96
C SER A 335 1.43 36.47 -49.05
N GLU A 336 2.77 36.55 -49.00
CA GLU A 336 3.50 37.52 -48.17
C GLU A 336 3.09 38.97 -48.47
N ASP A 337 2.77 39.29 -49.73
CA ASP A 337 2.25 40.60 -50.13
C ASP A 337 0.87 40.92 -49.52
N MET A 338 0.00 39.92 -49.42
CA MET A 338 -1.30 40.09 -48.77
C MET A 338 -1.13 40.25 -47.27
N LEU A 339 -0.20 39.51 -46.66
CA LEU A 339 0.16 39.67 -45.25
C LEU A 339 0.77 41.06 -44.97
N ALA A 340 1.62 41.57 -45.86
CA ALA A 340 2.19 42.91 -45.76
C ALA A 340 1.12 44.00 -45.88
N LYS A 341 0.14 43.84 -46.78
CA LYS A 341 -1.01 44.76 -46.88
C LYS A 341 -1.90 44.71 -45.64
N ILE A 342 -2.15 43.51 -45.10
CA ILE A 342 -2.87 43.34 -43.83
C ILE A 342 -2.10 44.04 -42.71
N GLY A 343 -0.77 43.89 -42.65
CA GLY A 343 0.11 44.57 -41.71
C GLY A 343 0.06 46.11 -41.84
N GLN A 344 0.01 46.65 -43.05
CA GLN A 344 -0.15 48.10 -43.28
C GLN A 344 -1.51 48.62 -42.80
N VAL A 345 -2.59 47.87 -43.05
CA VAL A 345 -3.94 48.23 -42.55
C VAL A 345 -4.00 48.13 -41.02
N MET A 346 -3.34 47.13 -40.43
CA MET A 346 -3.20 47.02 -38.98
C MET A 346 -2.39 48.18 -38.39
N ALA A 347 -1.29 48.57 -39.02
CA ALA A 347 -0.48 49.71 -38.57
C ALA A 347 -1.24 51.03 -38.69
N LYS A 348 -1.98 51.26 -39.79
CA LYS A 348 -2.83 52.44 -39.96
C LYS A 348 -3.97 52.49 -38.96
N SER A 349 -4.69 51.39 -38.76
CA SER A 349 -5.78 51.34 -37.78
C SER A 349 -5.27 51.44 -36.34
N LYS A 350 -4.09 50.88 -36.03
CA LYS A 350 -3.41 51.06 -34.74
C LYS A 350 -2.97 52.51 -34.54
N ALA A 351 -2.42 53.17 -35.57
CA ALA A 351 -2.05 54.58 -35.52
C ALA A 351 -3.30 55.47 -35.32
N GLU A 352 -4.37 55.26 -36.07
CA GLU A 352 -5.65 55.97 -35.88
C GLU A 352 -6.25 55.71 -34.48
N ALA A 353 -6.13 54.49 -33.95
CA ALA A 353 -6.58 54.15 -32.61
C ALA A 353 -5.71 54.82 -31.52
N LEU A 354 -4.39 54.89 -31.72
CA LEU A 354 -3.44 55.56 -30.83
C LEU A 354 -3.61 57.09 -30.86
N GLU A 355 -3.88 57.68 -32.04
CA GLU A 355 -4.23 59.09 -32.19
C GLU A 355 -5.56 59.44 -31.51
N ARG A 356 -6.59 58.61 -31.68
CA ARG A 356 -7.87 58.78 -30.95
C ARG A 356 -7.71 58.59 -29.43
N ALA A 357 -6.77 57.76 -29.00
CA ALA A 357 -6.48 57.52 -27.59
C ALA A 357 -5.49 58.54 -26.98
N GLY A 358 -4.86 59.41 -27.79
CA GLY A 358 -3.93 60.43 -27.33
C GLY A 358 -2.60 59.92 -26.76
N VAL A 359 -2.16 58.71 -27.13
CA VAL A 359 -0.94 58.07 -26.60
C VAL A 359 0.02 57.71 -27.73
N SER A 360 1.30 58.09 -27.61
CA SER A 360 2.36 57.70 -28.55
C SER A 360 2.96 56.32 -28.21
N GLU A 361 3.28 55.54 -29.24
CA GLU A 361 3.81 54.17 -29.11
C GLU A 361 5.19 54.15 -28.42
N VAL A 362 5.39 53.28 -27.42
CA VAL A 362 6.68 53.10 -26.73
C VAL A 362 7.46 51.99 -27.43
N GLU A 363 8.60 52.34 -28.03
CA GLU A 363 9.50 51.35 -28.64
C GLU A 363 10.13 50.43 -27.58
N SER A 364 9.67 49.19 -27.52
CA SER A 364 10.39 48.13 -26.83
C SER A 364 11.56 47.65 -27.69
N LYS A 365 12.77 48.14 -27.39
CA LYS A 365 14.03 47.60 -27.91
C LYS A 365 14.12 46.10 -27.61
N GLN A 366 14.37 45.29 -28.63
CA GLN A 366 15.05 44.00 -28.49
C GLN A 366 16.53 44.20 -28.77
#